data_AF-Q9C2M1-F1
#
_entry.id   AF-Q9C2M1-F1
#
_cell.length_a   1.000
_cell.length_b   1.000
_cell.length_c   1.000
_cell.angle_alpha   90.00
_cell.angle_beta   90.00
_cell.angle_gamma   90.00
#
_symmetry.space_group_name_H-M   'P 1'
#
loop_
_entity.id
_entity.type
_entity.pdbx_description
1 polymer ?
#
loop_
_entity_poly.entity_id
_entity_poly.type
_entity_poly.pdbx_seq_one_letter_code
_entity_poly.pdbx_strand_id
1 'polypeptide(L)'
;MDVHLLVYDLSRGLAKQMSVGLLGFQLDAVYHTSIQLNGREYVYDGNIVSIIPGSSHLGRPLEEMYLGKTEFQCADGIVPSANGSDRGVFRLTEGNLHSRATFLLGKGIPDYIVNMPQTVLSSPMGQMLMPMLNQQIHANKRGGGILGIQQNTPGSTSKPKAELHHHEGKVHNVTNLNELQSLLEKFQNSCAVVFFTSATCPPCKVLYPLYDQLAAEVGDKGVLIKVDVLAAFDVGSAYSVSATPTFVTFLKGKQENRWSGADRGALQGNVRLLVQMAWPAHAHQSLNLPTFSNPGTKPVLYTKVPPLEKLLAKMGSDAENPAVQGVKHFIEARSQDGPAEATLPDMAAFTTFVRQSIKNVPTDTLFTVVDLMRIGLVDPRFSGYLAEEVVHGTVTALLEHINDLKECPYALRLVTLQMACNLFSSQLYADEVLSNDKLRTCLTQLVSASFLDDNHNNVRVAAASLLFNIALANSRKRQDGPGDVLPQDDQIELAASILEAIAQEESSGEALEGMLLALGYLAYRMPLDGELSDLLRTMDAGNSILEKKKAFPDMKLIDEVGSELLGRGLNKP
;
A
#
# COMPACT_ATOMS: atom_id res chain seq x y z
N MET A 1 19.72 -18.90 -5.09
CA MET A 1 19.41 -19.44 -3.74
C MET A 1 18.02 -20.06 -3.79
N ASP A 2 17.85 -21.27 -3.26
CA ASP A 2 16.54 -21.92 -3.27
C ASP A 2 15.63 -21.29 -2.19
N VAL A 3 14.39 -21.01 -2.57
CA VAL A 3 13.35 -20.46 -1.70
C VAL A 3 12.27 -21.51 -1.51
N HIS A 4 12.00 -21.86 -0.25
CA HIS A 4 10.95 -22.81 0.11
C HIS A 4 9.89 -22.11 0.95
N LEU A 5 8.63 -22.46 0.76
CA LEU A 5 7.50 -22.07 1.60
C LEU A 5 7.21 -23.22 2.57
N LEU A 6 7.35 -22.94 3.86
CA LEU A 6 6.99 -23.89 4.90
C LEU A 6 5.58 -23.56 5.37
N VAL A 7 4.69 -24.54 5.32
CA VAL A 7 3.30 -24.42 5.75
C VAL A 7 3.09 -25.20 7.04
N TYR A 8 2.50 -24.56 8.02
CA TYR A 8 2.21 -25.09 9.35
C TYR A 8 0.71 -25.11 9.62
N ASP A 9 0.26 -26.08 10.40
CA ASP A 9 -1.10 -26.10 10.95
C ASP A 9 -1.07 -25.68 12.43
N LEU A 10 -1.52 -24.47 12.71
CA LEU A 10 -1.61 -23.95 14.08
C LEU A 10 -2.63 -24.70 14.93
N SER A 11 -3.62 -25.36 14.31
CA SER A 11 -4.65 -26.12 15.01
C SER A 11 -4.20 -27.54 15.40
N ARG A 12 -3.07 -28.01 14.84
CA ARG A 12 -2.54 -29.37 15.06
C ARG A 12 -3.59 -30.47 14.80
N GLY A 13 -4.35 -30.35 13.72
CA GLY A 13 -5.39 -31.30 13.29
C GLY A 13 -6.79 -31.05 13.86
N LEU A 14 -6.94 -30.11 14.82
CA LEU A 14 -8.25 -29.80 15.40
C LEU A 14 -9.19 -29.12 14.40
N ALA A 15 -8.66 -28.28 13.49
CA ALA A 15 -9.47 -27.66 12.45
C ALA A 15 -10.15 -28.70 11.57
N LYS A 16 -9.41 -29.73 11.14
CA LYS A 16 -9.94 -30.81 10.30
C LYS A 16 -11.06 -31.59 10.97
N GLN A 17 -11.01 -31.74 12.29
CA GLN A 17 -11.99 -32.51 13.06
C GLN A 17 -13.23 -31.70 13.44
N MET A 18 -13.09 -30.39 13.66
CA MET A 18 -14.15 -29.58 14.29
C MET A 18 -14.79 -28.56 13.34
N SER A 19 -14.17 -28.28 12.19
CA SER A 19 -14.59 -27.22 11.26
C SER A 19 -16.00 -27.39 10.73
N VAL A 20 -16.42 -28.60 10.33
CA VAL A 20 -17.79 -28.83 9.82
C VAL A 20 -18.85 -28.51 10.86
N GLY A 21 -18.61 -28.89 12.12
CA GLY A 21 -19.55 -28.64 13.22
C GLY A 21 -19.57 -27.18 13.70
N LEU A 22 -18.47 -26.45 13.55
CA LEU A 22 -18.33 -25.08 14.07
C LEU A 22 -18.52 -24.00 13.00
N LEU A 23 -18.02 -24.20 11.79
CA LEU A 23 -18.00 -23.23 10.69
C LEU A 23 -19.01 -23.57 9.59
N GLY A 24 -19.59 -24.77 9.60
CA GLY A 24 -20.53 -25.24 8.58
C GLY A 24 -19.86 -25.68 7.27
N PHE A 25 -18.54 -25.68 7.20
CA PHE A 25 -17.75 -26.16 6.08
C PHE A 25 -16.45 -26.82 6.57
N GLN A 26 -15.86 -27.69 5.75
CA GLN A 26 -14.61 -28.38 6.07
C GLN A 26 -13.42 -27.43 5.91
N LEU A 27 -12.64 -27.28 6.98
CA LEU A 27 -11.35 -26.59 7.00
C LEU A 27 -10.27 -27.59 7.41
N ASP A 28 -9.31 -27.86 6.55
CA ASP A 28 -8.31 -28.92 6.78
C ASP A 28 -7.22 -28.53 7.79
N ALA A 29 -6.89 -27.24 7.92
CA ALA A 29 -5.89 -26.71 8.84
C ALA A 29 -6.08 -25.22 9.09
N VAL A 30 -5.51 -24.70 10.19
CA VAL A 30 -5.28 -23.26 10.36
C VAL A 30 -3.87 -22.96 9.86
N TYR A 31 -3.79 -22.59 8.59
CA TYR A 31 -2.52 -22.39 7.90
C TYR A 31 -1.74 -21.19 8.46
N HIS A 32 -0.46 -21.43 8.74
CA HIS A 32 0.56 -20.41 8.96
C HIS A 32 1.74 -20.69 8.05
N THR A 33 2.38 -19.65 7.52
CA THR A 33 3.44 -19.80 6.52
C THR A 33 4.72 -19.10 6.92
N SER A 34 5.85 -19.67 6.52
CA SER A 34 7.17 -19.03 6.59
C SER A 34 7.95 -19.27 5.29
N ILE A 35 8.95 -18.43 5.03
CA ILE A 35 9.83 -18.58 3.86
C ILE A 35 11.20 -19.00 4.34
N GLN A 36 11.70 -20.13 3.86
CA GLN A 36 13.06 -20.57 4.06
C GLN A 36 13.95 -20.15 2.89
N LEU A 37 15.03 -19.46 3.20
CA LEU A 37 16.02 -18.98 2.24
C LEU A 37 17.41 -19.06 2.88
N ASN A 38 18.36 -19.69 2.18
CA ASN A 38 19.77 -19.78 2.58
C ASN A 38 19.98 -20.35 4.01
N GLY A 39 19.24 -21.40 4.37
CA GLY A 39 19.35 -22.03 5.69
C GLY A 39 18.73 -21.24 6.85
N ARG A 40 18.07 -20.11 6.57
CA ARG A 40 17.29 -19.33 7.53
C ARG A 40 15.81 -19.39 7.19
N GLU A 41 14.97 -19.47 8.21
CA GLU A 41 13.53 -19.43 8.08
C GLU A 41 13.04 -18.05 8.52
N TYR A 42 12.15 -17.45 7.75
CA TYR A 42 11.58 -16.15 8.03
C TYR A 42 10.08 -16.28 8.24
N VAL A 43 9.64 -16.02 9.46
CA VAL A 43 8.28 -16.26 9.92
C VAL A 43 7.60 -14.92 10.23
N TYR A 44 6.31 -14.80 9.91
CA TYR A 44 5.53 -13.64 10.32
C TYR A 44 4.97 -13.87 11.72
N ASP A 45 5.47 -13.12 12.71
CA ASP A 45 5.02 -13.19 14.10
C ASP A 45 4.50 -11.85 14.61
N GLY A 46 3.74 -11.14 13.77
CA GLY A 46 3.40 -9.72 13.92
C GLY A 46 4.44 -8.78 13.29
N ASN A 47 5.67 -9.25 13.16
CA ASN A 47 6.72 -8.74 12.27
C ASN A 47 7.43 -9.93 11.62
N ILE A 48 8.17 -9.70 10.54
CA ILE A 48 9.00 -10.76 9.96
C ILE A 48 10.21 -10.98 10.86
N VAL A 49 10.35 -12.20 11.37
CA VAL A 49 11.45 -12.64 12.23
C VAL A 49 12.27 -13.69 11.48
N SER A 50 13.60 -13.55 11.51
CA SER A 50 14.51 -14.60 11.04
C SER A 50 14.82 -15.57 12.18
N ILE A 51 14.61 -16.86 11.94
CA ILE A 51 14.90 -17.96 12.85
C ILE A 51 15.69 -19.06 12.13
N ILE A 52 16.16 -20.04 12.89
CA ILE A 52 16.73 -21.27 12.34
C ILE A 52 15.56 -22.18 11.98
N PRO A 53 15.52 -22.80 10.78
CA PRO A 53 14.45 -23.70 10.38
C PRO A 53 14.15 -24.76 11.44
N GLY A 54 12.88 -24.83 11.87
CA GLY A 54 12.44 -25.79 12.89
C GLY A 54 12.83 -25.47 14.34
N SER A 55 13.40 -24.29 14.63
CA SER A 55 13.71 -23.85 15.99
C SER A 55 12.53 -23.18 16.72
N SER A 56 11.40 -22.98 16.05
CA SER A 56 10.19 -22.39 16.64
C SER A 56 9.26 -23.43 17.24
N HIS A 57 8.34 -22.99 18.11
CA HIS A 57 7.30 -23.83 18.70
C HIS A 57 6.21 -24.25 17.68
N LEU A 58 6.29 -23.77 16.44
CA LEU A 58 5.45 -24.20 15.32
C LEU A 58 5.68 -25.67 14.97
N GLY A 59 6.83 -26.24 15.36
CA GLY A 59 7.15 -27.64 15.16
C GLY A 59 7.61 -27.93 13.74
N ARG A 60 7.28 -29.11 13.21
CA ARG A 60 7.62 -29.49 11.84
C ARG A 60 6.56 -28.95 10.88
N PRO A 61 6.95 -28.44 9.70
CA PRO A 61 5.99 -28.02 8.69
C PRO A 61 5.13 -29.21 8.26
N LEU A 62 3.84 -28.93 8.05
CA LEU A 62 2.89 -29.85 7.45
C LEU A 62 3.27 -30.15 6.00
N GLU A 63 3.72 -29.10 5.30
CA GLU A 63 4.14 -29.17 3.91
C GLU A 63 5.32 -28.22 3.68
N GLU A 64 6.30 -28.68 2.92
CA GLU A 64 7.39 -27.88 2.39
C GLU A 64 7.23 -27.79 0.88
N MET A 65 6.92 -26.59 0.39
CA MET A 65 6.75 -26.31 -1.02
C MET A 65 7.98 -25.59 -1.56
N TYR A 66 8.65 -26.17 -2.55
CA TYR A 66 9.65 -25.45 -3.32
C TYR A 66 8.98 -24.35 -4.14
N LEU A 67 9.34 -23.09 -3.90
CA LEU A 67 8.76 -21.96 -4.60
C LEU A 67 9.60 -21.48 -5.80
N GLY A 68 10.90 -21.73 -5.82
CA GLY A 68 11.79 -21.34 -6.92
C GLY A 68 13.19 -20.89 -6.47
N LYS A 69 13.96 -20.32 -7.40
CA LYS A 69 15.31 -19.76 -7.14
C LYS A 69 15.31 -18.25 -7.20
N THR A 70 16.01 -17.62 -6.25
CA THR A 70 16.25 -16.17 -6.21
C THR A 70 17.73 -15.83 -6.23
N GLU A 71 18.13 -14.77 -6.92
CA GLU A 71 19.50 -14.24 -6.95
C GLU A 71 19.70 -13.07 -5.97
N PHE A 72 18.62 -12.60 -5.34
CA PHE A 72 18.70 -11.53 -4.36
C PHE A 72 19.52 -11.96 -3.15
N GLN A 73 20.66 -11.30 -2.93
CA GLN A 73 21.45 -11.44 -1.71
C GLN A 73 20.74 -10.70 -0.58
N CYS A 74 19.99 -11.46 0.22
CA CYS A 74 19.46 -10.97 1.49
C CYS A 74 20.66 -10.80 2.44
N ALA A 75 21.16 -9.58 2.62
CA ALA A 75 22.28 -9.34 3.54
C ALA A 75 21.86 -9.74 4.97
N ASP A 76 22.65 -10.61 5.57
CA ASP A 76 22.47 -11.09 6.93
C ASP A 76 22.63 -9.93 7.93
N GLY A 77 21.51 -9.35 8.34
CA GLY A 77 21.48 -8.40 9.46
C GLY A 77 22.04 -7.02 9.15
N ILE A 78 21.53 -6.06 9.91
CA ILE A 78 21.93 -4.66 9.90
C ILE A 78 23.45 -4.55 10.18
N VAL A 79 24.23 -4.21 9.17
CA VAL A 79 25.55 -3.57 9.34
C VAL A 79 25.43 -2.16 8.78
N PRO A 80 25.53 -1.09 9.61
CA PRO A 80 25.68 0.25 9.08
C PRO A 80 27.13 0.38 8.59
N SER A 81 27.37 0.18 7.30
CA SER A 81 28.67 0.53 6.74
C SER A 81 28.76 2.06 6.67
N ALA A 82 29.66 2.62 7.47
CA ALA A 82 30.01 4.03 7.50
C ALA A 82 30.89 4.47 6.32
N ASN A 83 31.01 3.67 5.26
CA ASN A 83 31.78 4.00 4.07
C ASN A 83 30.89 3.91 2.83
N GLY A 84 30.68 5.04 2.17
CA GLY A 84 30.02 5.11 0.87
C GLY A 84 30.81 4.32 -0.16
N SER A 85 30.33 3.14 -0.53
CA SER A 85 30.64 2.41 -1.78
C SER A 85 30.05 0.99 -1.85
N ASP A 86 29.22 0.56 -0.88
CA ASP A 86 28.52 -0.73 -1.00
C ASP A 86 27.11 -0.60 -1.58
N ARG A 87 26.89 -1.40 -2.63
CA ARG A 87 25.72 -1.48 -3.50
C ARG A 87 24.51 -2.03 -2.75
N GLY A 88 23.36 -1.38 -2.92
CA GLY A 88 22.02 -1.97 -2.79
C GLY A 88 21.71 -2.65 -1.46
N VAL A 89 21.56 -1.86 -0.39
CA VAL A 89 21.01 -2.37 0.88
C VAL A 89 19.49 -2.47 0.75
N PHE A 90 19.00 -3.66 0.40
CA PHE A 90 17.58 -4.02 0.40
C PHE A 90 16.94 -3.75 1.77
N ARG A 91 15.92 -2.89 1.81
CA ARG A 91 15.09 -2.70 3.01
C ARG A 91 13.91 -3.68 2.99
N LEU A 92 14.20 -4.99 3.05
CA LEU A 92 13.24 -6.11 3.00
C LEU A 92 12.34 -6.24 4.25
N THR A 93 12.25 -5.19 5.06
CA THR A 93 11.63 -5.23 6.38
C THR A 93 10.15 -4.81 6.37
N GLU A 94 9.62 -4.40 5.21
CA GLU A 94 8.27 -3.84 5.09
C GLU A 94 7.42 -4.65 4.09
N GLY A 95 6.55 -5.52 4.59
CA GLY A 95 5.61 -6.30 3.78
C GLY A 95 5.06 -7.54 4.48
N ASN A 96 3.91 -8.03 4.03
CA ASN A 96 3.40 -9.33 4.47
C ASN A 96 4.20 -10.46 3.78
N LEU A 97 4.06 -11.69 4.26
CA LEU A 97 4.85 -12.80 3.72
C LEU A 97 4.54 -13.08 2.23
N HIS A 98 3.33 -12.77 1.78
CA HIS A 98 2.88 -12.92 0.40
C HIS A 98 3.54 -11.91 -0.54
N SER A 99 3.62 -10.63 -0.15
CA SER A 99 4.31 -9.60 -0.91
C SER A 99 5.80 -9.90 -1.00
N ARG A 100 6.38 -10.46 0.06
CA ARG A 100 7.77 -10.90 0.05
C ARG A 100 8.02 -12.13 -0.82
N ALA A 101 7.12 -13.12 -0.84
CA ALA A 101 7.20 -14.22 -1.80
C ALA A 101 7.12 -13.72 -3.24
N THR A 102 6.17 -12.81 -3.51
CA THR A 102 6.02 -12.16 -4.82
C THR A 102 7.25 -11.35 -5.20
N PHE A 103 7.91 -10.69 -4.25
CA PHE A 103 9.15 -9.96 -4.48
C PHE A 103 10.38 -10.85 -4.66
N LEU A 104 10.45 -12.00 -3.97
CA LEU A 104 11.61 -12.88 -4.12
C LEU A 104 11.57 -13.70 -5.41
N LEU A 105 10.36 -14.07 -5.85
CA LEU A 105 10.14 -15.10 -6.88
C LEU A 105 9.14 -14.71 -7.97
N GLY A 106 8.48 -13.55 -7.88
CA GLY A 106 7.44 -13.14 -8.84
C GLY A 106 6.12 -13.90 -8.70
N LYS A 107 6.01 -14.82 -7.73
CA LYS A 107 4.79 -15.59 -7.40
C LYS A 107 4.49 -15.47 -5.90
N GLY A 108 3.25 -15.14 -5.58
CA GLY A 108 2.77 -15.08 -4.21
C GLY A 108 2.50 -16.46 -3.59
N ILE A 109 2.11 -16.44 -2.33
CA ILE A 109 1.63 -17.62 -1.58
C ILE A 109 0.28 -18.08 -2.18
N PRO A 110 -0.02 -19.39 -2.25
CA PRO A 110 -1.28 -19.90 -2.80
C PRO A 110 -2.56 -19.24 -2.24
N ASP A 111 -3.53 -18.98 -3.12
CA ASP A 111 -4.76 -18.23 -2.79
C ASP A 111 -5.61 -18.88 -1.70
N TYR A 112 -5.63 -20.21 -1.61
CA TYR A 112 -6.38 -20.91 -0.56
C TYR A 112 -5.83 -20.63 0.85
N ILE A 113 -4.54 -20.28 0.97
CA ILE A 113 -3.91 -19.87 2.24
C ILE A 113 -4.22 -18.39 2.51
N VAL A 114 -4.05 -17.53 1.49
CA VAL A 114 -4.22 -16.08 1.62
C VAL A 114 -5.66 -15.71 1.95
N ASN A 115 -6.63 -16.38 1.32
CA ASN A 115 -8.05 -16.09 1.48
C ASN A 115 -8.71 -16.82 2.67
N MET A 116 -7.99 -17.73 3.34
CA MET A 116 -8.53 -18.52 4.45
C MET A 116 -9.15 -17.66 5.58
N PRO A 117 -8.49 -16.59 6.06
CA PRO A 117 -9.09 -15.74 7.10
C PRO A 117 -10.44 -15.16 6.66
N GLN A 118 -10.53 -14.67 5.42
CA GLN A 118 -11.76 -14.06 4.91
C GLN A 118 -12.88 -15.08 4.72
N THR A 119 -12.55 -16.31 4.32
CA THR A 119 -13.48 -17.46 4.25
C THR A 119 -13.99 -17.89 5.63
N VAL A 120 -13.17 -17.81 6.68
CA VAL A 120 -13.63 -18.09 8.05
C VAL A 120 -14.53 -16.95 8.56
N LEU A 121 -14.19 -15.70 8.25
CA LEU A 121 -14.93 -14.51 8.68
C LEU A 121 -16.24 -14.26 7.95
N SER A 122 -16.44 -14.87 6.79
CA SER A 122 -17.74 -14.87 6.11
C SER A 122 -18.73 -15.83 6.77
N SER A 123 -18.29 -16.72 7.67
CA SER A 123 -19.18 -17.62 8.42
C SER A 123 -19.80 -16.93 9.66
N PRO A 124 -21.08 -17.23 10.00
CA PRO A 124 -21.75 -16.64 11.16
C PRO A 124 -21.01 -16.87 12.49
N MET A 125 -20.42 -18.06 12.67
CA MET A 125 -19.65 -18.39 13.86
C MET A 125 -18.26 -17.72 13.87
N GLY A 126 -17.61 -17.59 12.71
CA GLY A 126 -16.33 -16.88 12.59
C GLY A 126 -16.44 -15.41 13.00
N GLN A 127 -17.56 -14.75 12.66
CA GLN A 127 -17.87 -13.38 13.12
C GLN A 127 -18.05 -13.31 14.65
N MET A 128 -18.62 -14.36 15.25
CA MET A 128 -18.84 -14.44 16.70
C MET A 128 -17.54 -14.74 17.47
N LEU A 129 -16.57 -15.43 16.87
CA LEU A 129 -15.28 -15.77 17.48
C LEU A 129 -14.25 -14.64 17.41
N MET A 130 -14.42 -13.66 16.52
CA MET A 130 -13.51 -12.53 16.35
C MET A 130 -13.12 -11.80 17.65
N PRO A 131 -14.06 -11.46 18.56
CA PRO A 131 -13.71 -10.78 19.80
C PRO A 131 -12.77 -11.60 20.68
N MET A 132 -12.97 -12.92 20.72
CA MET A 132 -12.17 -13.86 21.52
C MET A 132 -10.79 -14.11 20.89
N LEU A 133 -10.73 -14.27 19.57
CA LEU A 133 -9.49 -14.42 18.82
C LEU A 133 -8.60 -13.18 18.95
N ASN A 134 -9.17 -11.99 18.80
CA ASN A 134 -8.45 -10.73 18.98
C ASN A 134 -7.89 -10.62 20.40
N GLN A 135 -8.69 -10.93 21.43
CA GLN A 135 -8.24 -10.91 22.81
C GLN A 135 -7.03 -11.85 23.06
N GLN A 136 -7.04 -13.04 22.43
CA GLN A 136 -5.95 -14.01 22.55
C GLN A 136 -4.69 -13.59 21.78
N ILE A 137 -4.83 -13.02 20.58
CA ILE A 137 -3.71 -12.43 19.82
C ILE A 137 -3.05 -11.29 20.61
N HIS A 138 -3.85 -10.41 21.22
CA HIS A 138 -3.34 -9.32 22.05
C HIS A 138 -2.67 -9.79 23.34
N ALA A 139 -3.12 -10.91 23.93
CA ALA A 139 -2.47 -11.51 25.09
C ALA A 139 -1.09 -12.07 24.73
N ASN A 140 -0.95 -12.73 23.58
CA ASN A 140 0.31 -13.30 23.12
C ASN A 140 1.32 -12.22 22.69
N LYS A 141 0.89 -11.14 22.04
CA LYS A 141 1.79 -10.02 21.63
C LYS A 141 2.57 -9.39 22.79
N ARG A 142 2.02 -9.40 24.01
CA ARG A 142 2.71 -8.89 25.22
C ARG A 142 3.90 -9.76 25.65
N GLY A 143 3.98 -10.99 25.14
CA GLY A 143 5.04 -11.96 25.37
C GLY A 143 6.00 -12.13 24.20
N GLY A 144 6.15 -11.16 23.29
CA GLY A 144 7.09 -11.24 22.16
C GLY A 144 6.50 -12.01 20.96
N GLY A 145 5.80 -11.28 20.09
CA GLY A 145 5.16 -11.79 18.88
C GLY A 145 3.75 -12.39 19.07
N ILE A 146 2.98 -12.55 17.99
CA ILE A 146 1.61 -13.12 17.98
C ILE A 146 1.56 -14.59 18.44
N LEU A 147 2.62 -15.31 18.15
CA LEU A 147 2.82 -16.73 18.30
C LEU A 147 3.84 -17.00 19.42
N GLY A 148 4.70 -16.03 19.77
CA GLY A 148 5.71 -16.21 20.82
C GLY A 148 7.07 -16.65 20.28
N ILE A 149 7.36 -16.42 19.00
CA ILE A 149 8.58 -16.88 18.32
C ILE A 149 9.77 -15.99 18.69
N GLN A 150 9.53 -14.69 18.94
CA GLN A 150 10.59 -13.73 19.29
C GLN A 150 11.33 -14.03 20.60
N GLN A 151 10.75 -14.81 21.52
CA GLN A 151 11.39 -15.11 22.81
C GLN A 151 12.50 -16.18 22.75
N ASN A 152 12.53 -17.02 21.71
CA ASN A 152 13.37 -18.22 21.69
C ASN A 152 14.69 -18.07 20.90
N THR A 153 15.08 -16.87 20.47
CA THR A 153 16.32 -16.62 19.73
C THR A 153 17.51 -16.44 20.69
N PRO A 154 18.49 -17.35 20.75
CA PRO A 154 19.68 -17.16 21.59
C PRO A 154 20.56 -16.08 20.93
N GLY A 155 20.70 -14.91 21.58
CA GLY A 155 21.78 -13.94 21.26
C GLY A 155 21.39 -12.56 20.75
N SER A 156 20.11 -12.15 20.75
CA SER A 156 19.74 -10.77 20.36
C SER A 156 19.69 -9.84 21.58
N THR A 157 20.83 -9.25 21.96
CA THR A 157 20.85 -7.99 22.72
C THR A 157 21.05 -6.84 21.74
N SER A 158 19.97 -6.30 21.19
CA SER A 158 20.01 -5.02 20.47
C SER A 158 18.98 -4.04 21.06
N LYS A 159 19.48 -2.86 21.45
CA LYS A 159 18.67 -1.69 21.80
C LYS A 159 17.83 -1.25 20.58
N PRO A 160 16.66 -0.61 20.78
CA PRO A 160 15.68 -0.42 19.73
C PRO A 160 16.14 0.65 18.74
N LYS A 161 16.18 0.30 17.45
CA LYS A 161 16.21 1.28 16.35
C LYS A 161 15.50 0.73 15.12
N ALA A 162 14.64 1.61 14.58
CA ALA A 162 13.79 1.48 13.39
C ALA A 162 12.64 0.47 13.51
N GLU A 163 11.58 0.86 14.24
CA GLU A 163 10.24 0.29 14.06
C GLU A 163 9.68 0.80 12.73
N LEU A 164 9.29 -0.11 11.85
CA LEU A 164 8.59 0.20 10.62
C LEU A 164 7.11 0.16 10.96
N HIS A 165 6.42 1.23 10.60
CA HIS A 165 5.11 1.55 11.06
C HIS A 165 4.03 0.69 10.39
N HIS A 166 3.82 -0.52 10.89
CA HIS A 166 2.44 -1.02 10.99
C HIS A 166 1.90 -0.45 12.30
N HIS A 167 1.19 0.67 12.20
CA HIS A 167 0.65 1.34 13.38
C HIS A 167 -0.56 0.60 13.94
N GLU A 168 -0.30 -0.48 14.66
CA GLU A 168 -1.19 -0.86 15.74
C GLU A 168 -1.06 0.22 16.81
N GLY A 169 -2.11 1.02 16.98
CA GLY A 169 -2.11 2.07 18.00
C GLY A 169 -1.77 1.45 19.35
N LYS A 170 -0.73 1.97 20.00
CA LYS A 170 -0.25 1.49 21.30
C LYS A 170 -0.52 2.55 22.35
N VAL A 171 -0.75 2.11 23.59
CA VAL A 171 -0.86 3.05 24.71
C VAL A 171 0.51 3.66 24.98
N HIS A 172 0.59 4.99 24.93
CA HIS A 172 1.79 5.73 25.25
C HIS A 172 1.84 6.00 26.75
N ASN A 173 2.79 5.42 27.46
CA ASN A 173 3.03 5.74 28.86
C ASN A 173 3.92 6.97 28.93
N VAL A 174 3.45 8.02 29.60
CA VAL A 174 4.16 9.30 29.73
C VAL A 174 4.55 9.52 31.18
N THR A 175 5.76 10.08 31.38
CA THR A 175 6.35 10.25 32.71
C THR A 175 6.50 11.70 33.16
N ASN A 176 6.31 12.67 32.26
CA ASN A 176 6.45 14.10 32.55
C ASN A 176 5.60 14.96 31.60
N LEU A 177 5.47 16.25 31.91
CA LEU A 177 4.61 17.19 31.18
C LEU A 177 5.08 17.46 29.76
N ASN A 178 6.40 17.52 29.53
CA ASN A 178 6.95 17.78 28.20
C ASN A 178 6.61 16.64 27.22
N GLU A 179 6.79 15.38 27.63
CA GLU A 179 6.40 14.21 26.83
C GLU A 179 4.91 14.22 26.49
N LEU A 180 4.04 14.60 27.45
CA LEU A 180 2.61 14.70 27.21
C LEU A 180 2.31 15.78 26.17
N GLN A 181 2.90 16.97 26.33
CA GLN A 181 2.71 18.09 25.40
C GLN A 181 3.18 17.73 23.99
N SER A 182 4.36 17.12 23.83
CA SER A 182 4.85 16.68 22.51
C SER A 182 3.93 15.67 21.84
N LEU A 183 3.31 14.74 22.60
CA LEU A 183 2.33 13.81 22.04
C LEU A 183 1.02 14.50 21.67
N LEU A 184 0.52 15.43 22.49
CA LEU A 184 -0.69 16.19 22.17
C LEU A 184 -0.48 17.08 20.94
N GLU A 185 0.69 17.71 20.80
CA GLU A 185 1.10 18.47 19.61
C GLU A 185 1.15 17.57 18.37
N LYS A 186 1.78 16.39 18.46
CA LYS A 186 1.84 15.44 17.35
C LYS A 186 0.44 15.03 16.86
N PHE A 187 -0.53 14.92 17.75
CA PHE A 187 -1.91 14.54 17.43
C PHE A 187 -2.88 15.74 17.42
N GLN A 188 -2.38 16.98 17.30
CA GLN A 188 -3.21 18.19 17.34
C GLN A 188 -4.23 18.26 16.20
N ASN A 189 -4.00 17.59 15.07
CA ASN A 189 -4.92 17.52 13.94
C ASN A 189 -5.86 16.30 14.00
N SER A 190 -5.87 15.57 15.12
CA SER A 190 -6.64 14.32 15.30
C SER A 190 -7.33 14.31 16.68
N CYS A 191 -7.24 13.21 17.43
CA CYS A 191 -7.71 13.11 18.80
C CYS A 191 -6.71 12.43 19.74
N ALA A 192 -6.82 12.74 21.03
CA ALA A 192 -6.06 12.10 22.10
C ALA A 192 -6.95 11.78 23.29
N VAL A 193 -6.65 10.70 23.99
CA VAL A 193 -7.28 10.35 25.27
C VAL A 193 -6.16 10.16 26.29
N VAL A 194 -6.24 10.85 27.41
CA VAL A 194 -5.29 10.76 28.51
C VAL A 194 -5.96 10.05 29.68
N PHE A 195 -5.45 8.88 30.04
CA PHE A 195 -5.85 8.11 31.19
C PHE A 195 -4.88 8.39 32.34
N PHE A 196 -5.34 9.21 33.28
CA PHE A 196 -4.69 9.42 34.57
C PHE A 196 -5.00 8.26 35.52
N THR A 197 -3.96 7.53 35.89
CA THR A 197 -4.01 6.29 36.66
C THR A 197 -3.03 6.31 37.83
N SER A 198 -3.02 5.23 38.62
CA SER A 198 -1.98 4.94 39.60
C SER A 198 -1.74 3.43 39.72
N ALA A 199 -0.49 3.01 39.92
CA ALA A 199 -0.11 1.62 40.18
C ALA A 199 -0.84 0.98 41.37
N THR A 200 -1.32 1.78 42.32
CA THR A 200 -2.03 1.33 43.53
C THR A 200 -3.56 1.45 43.43
N CYS A 201 -4.12 1.78 42.27
CA CYS A 201 -5.55 1.90 42.03
C CYS A 201 -6.16 0.61 41.44
N PRO A 202 -6.91 -0.21 42.21
CA PRO A 202 -7.53 -1.42 41.68
C PRO A 202 -8.55 -1.17 40.55
N PRO A 203 -9.44 -0.15 40.63
CA PRO A 203 -10.37 0.15 39.54
C PRO A 203 -9.65 0.50 38.23
N CYS A 204 -8.48 1.12 38.30
CA CYS A 204 -7.67 1.45 37.13
C CYS A 204 -7.11 0.20 36.43
N LYS A 205 -6.65 -0.79 37.22
CA LYS A 205 -6.10 -2.05 36.68
C LYS A 205 -7.11 -2.84 35.86
N VAL A 206 -8.40 -2.75 36.22
CA VAL A 206 -9.50 -3.38 35.47
C VAL A 206 -9.67 -2.76 34.08
N LEU A 207 -9.31 -1.49 33.90
CA LEU A 207 -9.44 -0.77 32.63
C LEU A 207 -8.23 -0.93 31.70
N TYR A 208 -7.04 -1.29 32.19
CA TYR A 208 -5.84 -1.41 31.35
C TYR A 208 -6.03 -2.29 30.11
N PRO A 209 -6.60 -3.52 30.20
CA PRO A 209 -6.78 -4.36 29.01
C PRO A 209 -7.71 -3.72 27.97
N LEU A 210 -8.78 -3.05 28.43
CA LEU A 210 -9.71 -2.35 27.54
C LEU A 210 -9.06 -1.12 26.91
N TYR A 211 -8.27 -0.37 27.68
CA TYR A 211 -7.56 0.80 27.18
C TYR A 211 -6.51 0.44 26.12
N ASP A 212 -5.78 -0.67 26.33
CA ASP A 212 -4.85 -1.22 25.34
C ASP A 212 -5.57 -1.71 24.08
N GLN A 213 -6.73 -2.36 24.23
CA GLN A 213 -7.58 -2.77 23.10
C GLN A 213 -8.08 -1.56 22.30
N LEU A 214 -8.55 -0.52 23.00
CA LEU A 214 -9.01 0.71 22.36
C LEU A 214 -7.87 1.43 21.64
N ALA A 215 -6.64 1.37 22.15
CA ALA A 215 -5.49 1.96 21.46
C ALA A 215 -5.26 1.24 20.13
N ALA A 216 -5.33 -0.09 20.12
CA ALA A 216 -5.20 -0.88 18.90
C ALA A 216 -6.35 -0.60 17.92
N GLU A 217 -7.59 -0.47 18.41
CA GLU A 217 -8.77 -0.11 17.60
C GLU A 217 -8.65 1.29 16.98
N VAL A 218 -8.13 2.26 17.74
CA VAL A 218 -7.92 3.64 17.28
C VAL A 218 -6.82 3.69 16.21
N GLY A 219 -5.75 2.92 16.34
CA GLY A 219 -4.68 2.90 15.34
C GLY A 219 -4.06 4.29 15.14
N ASP A 220 -3.93 4.70 13.88
CA ASP A 220 -3.43 6.04 13.50
C ASP A 220 -4.44 7.17 13.66
N LYS A 221 -5.71 6.83 13.95
CA LYS A 221 -6.77 7.83 14.05
C LYS A 221 -6.72 8.63 15.35
N GLY A 222 -5.79 8.34 16.25
CA GLY A 222 -5.64 9.08 17.50
C GLY A 222 -4.62 8.43 18.42
N VAL A 223 -4.43 9.03 19.60
CA VAL A 223 -3.47 8.52 20.57
C VAL A 223 -4.12 8.27 21.92
N LEU A 224 -3.85 7.09 22.50
CA LEU A 224 -4.23 6.78 23.87
C LEU A 224 -2.98 6.88 24.75
N ILE A 225 -3.02 7.76 25.74
CA ILE A 225 -1.93 8.11 26.62
C ILE A 225 -2.28 7.66 28.03
N LYS A 226 -1.33 7.11 28.76
CA LYS A 226 -1.47 6.73 30.17
C LYS A 226 -0.46 7.50 31.00
N VAL A 227 -0.93 8.11 32.08
CA VAL A 227 -0.12 8.92 33.01
C VAL A 227 -0.32 8.36 34.40
N ASP A 228 0.72 7.82 35.02
CA ASP A 228 0.68 7.48 36.45
C ASP A 228 0.92 8.75 37.26
N VAL A 229 -0.10 9.24 37.96
CA VAL A 229 -0.04 10.52 38.69
C VAL A 229 0.89 10.48 39.90
N LEU A 230 1.30 9.29 40.37
CA LEU A 230 2.30 9.14 41.42
C LEU A 230 3.74 9.11 40.88
N ALA A 231 3.91 8.90 39.57
CA ALA A 231 5.21 8.97 38.92
C ALA A 231 5.43 10.34 38.24
N ALA A 232 4.38 10.86 37.60
CA ALA A 232 4.36 12.11 36.85
C ALA A 232 3.58 13.20 37.61
N PHE A 233 4.12 13.62 38.75
CA PHE A 233 3.46 14.60 39.65
C PHE A 233 3.21 15.96 39.00
N ASP A 234 4.14 16.40 38.14
CA ASP A 234 4.03 17.63 37.34
C ASP A 234 2.80 17.59 36.43
N VAL A 235 2.54 16.46 35.78
CA VAL A 235 1.36 16.26 34.94
C VAL A 235 0.08 16.20 35.77
N GLY A 236 0.09 15.43 36.86
CA GLY A 236 -1.07 15.31 37.76
C GLY A 236 -1.49 16.68 38.32
N SER A 237 -0.52 17.51 38.69
CA SER A 237 -0.73 18.89 39.15
C SER A 237 -1.26 19.80 38.04
N ALA A 238 -0.60 19.81 36.87
CA ALA A 238 -1.00 20.63 35.73
C ALA A 238 -2.45 20.36 35.28
N TYR A 239 -2.90 19.10 35.37
CA TYR A 239 -4.25 18.68 35.00
C TYR A 239 -5.25 18.63 36.18
N SER A 240 -4.82 19.05 37.38
CA SER A 240 -5.62 19.08 38.61
C SER A 240 -6.32 17.75 38.90
N VAL A 241 -5.60 16.63 38.78
CA VAL A 241 -6.16 15.29 38.98
C VAL A 241 -6.25 14.96 40.47
N SER A 242 -7.47 14.90 41.00
CA SER A 242 -7.75 14.59 42.42
C SER A 242 -8.17 13.14 42.67
N ALA A 243 -8.50 12.39 41.62
CA ALA A 243 -8.93 11.00 41.71
C ALA A 243 -8.45 10.18 40.51
N THR A 244 -8.23 8.88 40.71
CA THR A 244 -7.95 7.92 39.64
C THR A 244 -8.99 6.78 39.68
N PRO A 245 -9.44 6.26 38.52
CA PRO A 245 -9.10 6.68 37.16
C PRO A 245 -9.80 8.01 36.77
N THR A 246 -9.07 8.88 36.07
CA THR A 246 -9.62 10.08 35.41
C THR A 246 -9.20 10.08 33.95
N PHE A 247 -10.10 10.47 33.06
CA PHE A 247 -9.88 10.56 31.64
C PHE A 247 -10.07 11.99 31.16
N VAL A 248 -9.20 12.44 30.27
CA VAL A 248 -9.32 13.70 29.57
C VAL A 248 -9.15 13.45 28.08
N THR A 249 -10.06 13.95 27.27
CA THR A 249 -10.04 13.79 25.81
C THR A 249 -9.72 15.12 25.15
N PHE A 250 -9.04 15.03 24.01
CA PHE A 250 -8.70 16.14 23.17
C PHE A 250 -9.17 15.87 21.75
N LEU A 251 -9.84 16.85 21.15
CA LEU A 251 -10.25 16.85 19.76
C LEU A 251 -9.61 18.06 19.08
N LYS A 252 -8.86 17.81 18.02
CA LYS A 252 -8.16 18.84 17.24
C LYS A 252 -7.38 19.84 18.12
N GLY A 253 -6.60 19.30 19.06
CA GLY A 253 -5.75 20.06 19.99
C GLY A 253 -6.49 20.74 21.16
N LYS A 254 -7.82 20.70 21.20
CA LYS A 254 -8.62 21.29 22.28
C LYS A 254 -9.15 20.23 23.22
N GLN A 255 -9.13 20.49 24.53
CA GLN A 255 -9.75 19.61 25.50
C GLN A 255 -11.27 19.55 25.24
N GLU A 256 -11.81 18.36 25.03
CA GLU A 256 -13.21 18.15 24.66
C GLU A 256 -14.05 17.68 25.85
N ASN A 257 -13.65 16.58 26.51
CA ASN A 257 -14.41 15.99 27.61
C ASN A 257 -13.49 15.49 28.73
N ARG A 258 -14.00 15.46 29.97
CA ARG A 258 -13.34 14.95 31.18
C ARG A 258 -14.32 14.18 32.05
N TRP A 259 -13.93 13.00 32.51
CA TRP A 259 -14.70 12.21 33.47
C TRP A 259 -13.81 11.36 34.39
N SER A 260 -14.37 10.89 35.49
CA SER A 260 -13.68 10.01 36.44
C SER A 260 -14.53 8.77 36.73
N GLY A 261 -13.87 7.69 37.17
CA GLY A 261 -14.52 6.42 37.52
C GLY A 261 -14.23 5.29 36.54
N ALA A 262 -14.38 4.06 37.03
CA ALA A 262 -13.98 2.85 36.31
C ALA A 262 -15.12 2.23 35.49
N ASP A 263 -15.77 3.03 34.65
CA ASP A 263 -16.85 2.57 33.77
C ASP A 263 -16.30 2.17 32.39
N ARG A 264 -16.41 0.87 32.07
CA ARG A 264 -15.96 0.28 30.81
C ARG A 264 -16.79 0.75 29.61
N GLY A 265 -18.11 0.86 29.78
CA GLY A 265 -19.03 1.26 28.70
C GLY A 265 -18.85 2.72 28.35
N ALA A 266 -18.74 3.59 29.37
CA ALA A 266 -18.46 5.01 29.17
C ALA A 266 -17.09 5.24 28.50
N LEU A 267 -16.05 4.52 28.92
CA LEU A 267 -14.73 4.60 28.28
C LEU A 267 -14.80 4.21 26.79
N GLN A 268 -15.38 3.06 26.48
CA GLN A 268 -15.49 2.58 25.10
C GLN A 268 -16.34 3.52 24.22
N GLY A 269 -17.49 3.98 24.73
CA GLY A 269 -18.37 4.91 24.03
C GLY A 269 -17.69 6.25 23.74
N ASN A 270 -17.05 6.85 24.75
CA ASN A 270 -16.37 8.15 24.60
C ASN A 270 -15.18 8.07 23.64
N VAL A 271 -14.37 7.01 23.71
CA VAL A 271 -13.23 6.84 22.78
C VAL A 271 -13.73 6.69 21.33
N ARG A 272 -14.75 5.87 21.09
CA ARG A 272 -15.31 5.68 19.74
C ARG A 272 -15.97 6.94 19.20
N LEU A 273 -16.74 7.63 20.03
CA LEU A 273 -17.36 8.91 19.67
C LEU A 273 -16.30 9.95 19.34
N LEU A 274 -15.24 10.04 20.14
CA LEU A 274 -14.13 10.97 19.88
C LEU A 274 -13.43 10.67 18.55
N VAL A 275 -13.17 9.39 18.25
CA VAL A 275 -12.60 8.99 16.94
C VAL A 275 -13.55 9.36 15.80
N GLN A 276 -14.86 9.13 15.95
CA GLN A 276 -15.86 9.52 14.95
C GLN A 276 -15.94 11.04 14.77
N MET A 277 -15.78 11.83 15.84
CA MET A 277 -15.73 13.29 15.76
C MET A 277 -14.42 13.78 15.11
N ALA A 278 -13.31 13.09 15.34
CA ALA A 278 -12.01 13.41 14.73
C ALA A 278 -11.90 12.98 13.27
N TRP A 279 -12.60 11.90 12.92
CA TRP A 279 -12.66 11.22 11.61
C TRP A 279 -14.12 10.92 11.25
N PRO A 280 -14.94 11.95 10.96
CA PRO A 280 -16.31 11.74 10.54
C PRO A 280 -16.34 10.91 9.25
N ALA A 281 -17.40 10.12 9.09
CA ALA A 281 -17.64 9.43 7.83
C ALA A 281 -17.67 10.47 6.71
N HIS A 282 -16.86 10.26 5.68
CA HIS A 282 -16.78 11.17 4.55
C HIS A 282 -18.12 11.16 3.79
N ALA A 283 -18.57 12.30 3.25
CA ALA A 283 -19.85 12.41 2.54
C ALA A 283 -20.04 11.30 1.47
N HIS A 284 -19.00 11.05 0.66
CA HIS A 284 -18.98 9.95 -0.30
C HIS A 284 -19.30 8.54 0.25
N GLN A 285 -19.08 8.26 1.54
CA GLN A 285 -19.34 6.93 2.12
C GLN A 285 -20.82 6.63 2.32
N SER A 286 -21.69 7.65 2.31
CA SER A 286 -23.15 7.46 2.36
C SER A 286 -23.79 7.35 0.98
N LEU A 287 -23.01 7.50 -0.10
CA LEU A 287 -23.48 7.46 -1.48
C LEU A 287 -23.36 6.06 -2.08
N ASN A 288 -24.15 5.79 -3.12
CA ASN A 288 -24.09 4.55 -3.87
C ASN A 288 -22.96 4.59 -4.91
N LEU A 289 -21.74 4.28 -4.46
CA LEU A 289 -20.52 4.31 -5.27
C LEU A 289 -19.84 2.94 -5.31
N PRO A 290 -20.48 1.89 -5.89
CA PRO A 290 -19.96 0.52 -5.88
C PRO A 290 -18.59 0.39 -6.55
N THR A 291 -18.29 1.20 -7.56
CA THR A 291 -17.01 1.16 -8.27
C THR A 291 -15.88 1.64 -7.35
N PHE A 292 -16.09 2.78 -6.68
CA PHE A 292 -15.05 3.44 -5.88
C PHE A 292 -14.93 2.92 -4.45
N SER A 293 -16.00 2.30 -3.92
CA SER A 293 -16.00 1.66 -2.59
C SER A 293 -15.38 0.25 -2.58
N ASN A 294 -15.07 -0.32 -3.74
CA ASN A 294 -14.49 -1.66 -3.85
C ASN A 294 -13.01 -1.70 -3.38
N PRO A 295 -12.68 -2.42 -2.28
CA PRO A 295 -11.29 -2.54 -1.83
C PRO A 295 -10.44 -3.46 -2.73
N GLY A 296 -11.07 -4.28 -3.58
CA GLY A 296 -10.40 -5.26 -4.44
C GLY A 296 -9.92 -4.72 -5.79
N THR A 297 -10.14 -3.44 -6.10
CA THR A 297 -9.70 -2.82 -7.36
C THR A 297 -8.18 -2.88 -7.47
N LYS A 298 -7.65 -3.30 -8.64
CA LYS A 298 -6.21 -3.44 -8.91
C LYS A 298 -5.74 -2.41 -9.93
N PRO A 299 -4.44 -2.05 -9.94
CA PRO A 299 -3.89 -1.21 -11.00
C PRO A 299 -3.96 -1.92 -12.36
N VAL A 300 -4.08 -1.13 -13.42
CA VAL A 300 -4.04 -1.57 -14.82
C VAL A 300 -2.60 -1.83 -15.22
N LEU A 301 -2.32 -3.04 -15.73
CA LEU A 301 -1.02 -3.45 -16.25
C LEU A 301 -1.15 -3.88 -17.72
N TYR A 302 -0.18 -3.49 -18.53
CA TYR A 302 -0.05 -3.87 -19.93
C TYR A 302 0.86 -5.10 -20.07
N THR A 303 0.24 -6.28 -20.05
CA THR A 303 0.93 -7.57 -19.96
C THR A 303 1.21 -8.25 -21.29
N LYS A 304 0.69 -7.69 -22.40
CA LYS A 304 0.82 -8.29 -23.73
C LYS A 304 2.26 -8.27 -24.21
N VAL A 305 2.79 -9.46 -24.54
CA VAL A 305 4.14 -9.62 -25.11
C VAL A 305 4.04 -9.65 -26.64
N PRO A 306 4.69 -8.73 -27.37
CA PRO A 306 4.77 -8.78 -28.83
C PRO A 306 5.72 -9.90 -29.29
N PRO A 307 5.73 -10.27 -30.60
CA PRO A 307 6.71 -11.20 -31.13
C PRO A 307 8.14 -10.67 -30.92
N LEU A 308 8.87 -11.25 -29.95
CA LEU A 308 10.18 -10.76 -29.53
C LEU A 308 11.19 -10.75 -30.69
N GLU A 309 11.16 -11.76 -31.56
CA GLU A 309 12.02 -11.81 -32.75
C GLU A 309 11.83 -10.58 -33.64
N LYS A 310 10.59 -10.11 -33.83
CA LYS A 310 10.29 -8.90 -34.62
C LYS A 310 10.72 -7.63 -33.91
N LEU A 311 10.61 -7.60 -32.58
CA LEU A 311 11.05 -6.47 -31.77
C LEU A 311 12.57 -6.32 -31.84
N LEU A 312 13.30 -7.43 -31.66
CA LEU A 312 14.76 -7.48 -31.72
C LEU A 312 15.28 -7.19 -33.13
N ALA A 313 14.62 -7.69 -34.17
CA ALA A 313 14.99 -7.35 -35.55
C ALA A 313 14.92 -5.84 -35.82
N LYS A 314 13.98 -5.13 -35.19
CA LYS A 314 13.88 -3.65 -35.28
C LYS A 314 14.91 -2.92 -34.44
N MET A 315 15.48 -3.55 -33.41
CA MET A 315 16.59 -3.01 -32.62
C MET A 315 17.91 -2.98 -33.40
N GLY A 316 18.06 -3.80 -34.44
CA GLY A 316 19.30 -3.88 -35.22
C GLY A 316 20.46 -4.41 -34.37
N SER A 317 21.62 -3.76 -34.42
CA SER A 317 22.83 -4.21 -33.71
C SER A 317 22.69 -4.20 -32.18
N ASP A 318 21.79 -3.38 -31.63
CA ASP A 318 21.55 -3.32 -30.19
C ASP A 318 20.88 -4.59 -29.65
N ALA A 319 20.25 -5.38 -30.51
CA ALA A 319 19.68 -6.66 -30.14
C ALA A 319 20.75 -7.63 -29.59
N GLU A 320 21.99 -7.57 -30.09
CA GLU A 320 23.09 -8.44 -29.67
C GLU A 320 23.72 -8.02 -28.33
N ASN A 321 23.26 -6.91 -27.73
CA ASN A 321 23.76 -6.47 -26.44
C ASN A 321 23.46 -7.52 -25.35
N PRO A 322 24.46 -7.91 -24.53
CA PRO A 322 24.24 -8.90 -23.46
C PRO A 322 23.12 -8.55 -22.50
N ALA A 323 22.90 -7.26 -22.21
CA ALA A 323 21.82 -6.81 -21.33
C ALA A 323 20.43 -7.03 -21.97
N VAL A 324 20.31 -6.74 -23.27
CA VAL A 324 19.08 -6.98 -24.05
C VAL A 324 18.78 -8.47 -24.14
N GLN A 325 19.80 -9.28 -24.44
CA GLN A 325 19.68 -10.73 -24.46
C GLN A 325 19.30 -11.28 -23.09
N GLY A 326 19.87 -10.77 -21.99
CA GLY A 326 19.48 -11.15 -20.64
C GLY A 326 17.99 -10.93 -20.38
N VAL A 327 17.45 -9.75 -20.72
CA VAL A 327 16.02 -9.45 -20.56
C VAL A 327 15.15 -10.33 -21.47
N LYS A 328 15.59 -10.60 -22.71
CA LYS A 328 14.91 -11.55 -23.61
C LYS A 328 14.76 -12.93 -22.98
N HIS A 329 15.87 -13.51 -22.48
CA HIS A 329 15.86 -14.83 -21.84
C HIS A 329 14.96 -14.84 -20.61
N PHE A 330 15.00 -13.77 -19.80
CA PHE A 330 14.09 -13.61 -18.66
C PHE A 330 12.61 -13.63 -19.07
N ILE A 331 12.23 -12.89 -20.13
CA ILE A 331 10.85 -12.85 -20.62
C ILE A 331 10.41 -14.22 -21.17
N GLU A 332 11.27 -14.90 -21.92
CA GLU A 332 11.00 -16.23 -22.48
C GLU A 332 10.82 -17.27 -21.37
N ALA A 333 11.75 -17.33 -20.41
CA ALA A 333 11.64 -18.22 -19.25
C ALA A 333 10.36 -17.94 -18.45
N ARG A 334 10.01 -16.66 -18.23
CA ARG A 334 8.79 -16.29 -17.53
C ARG A 334 7.52 -16.73 -18.25
N SER A 335 7.52 -16.68 -19.59
CA SER A 335 6.38 -17.10 -20.39
C SER A 335 6.25 -18.62 -20.51
N GLN A 336 7.36 -19.36 -20.47
CA GLN A 336 7.38 -20.82 -20.65
C GLN A 336 7.26 -21.55 -19.31
N ASP A 337 8.10 -21.20 -18.35
CA ASP A 337 8.29 -21.91 -17.07
C ASP A 337 7.61 -21.19 -15.89
N GLY A 338 7.16 -19.96 -16.11
CA GLY A 338 6.50 -19.12 -15.11
C GLY A 338 7.46 -18.18 -14.37
N PRO A 339 6.92 -17.24 -13.57
CA PRO A 339 7.72 -16.19 -12.93
C PRO A 339 8.75 -16.73 -11.93
N ALA A 340 8.45 -17.83 -11.24
CA ALA A 340 9.30 -18.43 -10.22
C ALA A 340 10.63 -18.99 -10.75
N GLU A 341 10.64 -19.49 -11.99
CA GLU A 341 11.82 -20.08 -12.63
C GLU A 341 12.59 -19.05 -13.47
N ALA A 342 11.97 -17.92 -13.79
CA ALA A 342 12.63 -16.82 -14.48
C ALA A 342 13.57 -16.05 -13.54
N THR A 343 14.87 -16.20 -13.75
CA THR A 343 15.91 -15.43 -13.04
C THR A 343 15.97 -14.01 -13.56
N LEU A 344 16.04 -13.03 -12.65
CA LEU A 344 16.20 -11.64 -13.08
C LEU A 344 17.47 -11.47 -13.91
N PRO A 345 17.43 -10.65 -14.97
CA PRO A 345 18.61 -10.34 -15.77
C PRO A 345 19.58 -9.44 -15.00
N ASP A 346 20.76 -9.18 -15.56
CA ASP A 346 21.66 -8.15 -15.02
C ASP A 346 21.02 -6.76 -15.15
N MET A 347 20.32 -6.38 -14.10
CA MET A 347 19.56 -5.13 -14.02
C MET A 347 20.47 -3.89 -14.08
N ALA A 348 21.70 -3.98 -13.57
CA ALA A 348 22.65 -2.87 -13.60
C ALA A 348 23.18 -2.62 -15.03
N ALA A 349 23.48 -3.70 -15.75
CA ALA A 349 23.83 -3.64 -17.16
C ALA A 349 22.64 -3.12 -18.00
N PHE A 350 21.43 -3.61 -17.73
CA PHE A 350 20.22 -3.20 -18.46
C PHE A 350 19.86 -1.73 -18.26
N THR A 351 19.82 -1.24 -17.01
CA THR A 351 19.56 0.18 -16.73
C THR A 351 20.61 1.11 -17.36
N THR A 352 21.88 0.68 -17.37
CA THR A 352 22.96 1.41 -18.06
C THR A 352 22.74 1.43 -19.57
N PHE A 353 22.36 0.29 -20.16
CA PHE A 353 22.00 0.22 -21.58
C PHE A 353 20.84 1.17 -21.91
N VAL A 354 19.74 1.15 -21.15
CA VAL A 354 18.59 2.06 -21.38
C VAL A 354 19.03 3.53 -21.37
N ARG A 355 19.83 3.95 -20.39
CA ARG A 355 20.35 5.33 -20.32
C ARG A 355 21.24 5.70 -21.50
N GLN A 356 22.02 4.75 -22.03
CA GLN A 356 22.83 4.96 -23.23
C GLN A 356 21.96 5.01 -24.49
N SER A 357 20.92 4.19 -24.57
CA SER A 357 20.00 4.13 -25.70
C SER A 357 19.28 5.46 -25.93
N ILE A 358 18.93 6.19 -24.88
CA ILE A 358 18.34 7.54 -24.97
C ILE A 358 19.19 8.49 -25.84
N LYS A 359 20.52 8.33 -25.82
CA LYS A 359 21.45 9.21 -26.56
C LYS A 359 21.85 8.67 -27.93
N ASN A 360 21.91 7.34 -28.05
CA ASN A 360 22.56 6.67 -29.17
C ASN A 360 21.59 6.02 -30.16
N VAL A 361 20.37 5.69 -29.71
CA VAL A 361 19.37 5.02 -30.54
C VAL A 361 18.47 6.06 -31.19
N PRO A 362 18.20 5.97 -32.51
CA PRO A 362 17.26 6.85 -33.18
C PRO A 362 15.87 6.82 -32.53
N THR A 363 15.18 7.97 -32.51
CA THR A 363 13.85 8.10 -31.88
C THR A 363 12.81 7.12 -32.47
N ASP A 364 12.90 6.82 -33.77
CA ASP A 364 11.99 5.89 -34.47
C ASP A 364 12.15 4.43 -34.01
N THR A 365 13.30 4.07 -33.45
CA THR A 365 13.56 2.72 -32.94
C THR A 365 13.63 2.68 -31.43
N LEU A 366 13.76 3.81 -30.73
CA LEU A 366 13.83 3.87 -29.27
C LEU A 366 12.64 3.16 -28.59
N PHE A 367 11.46 3.16 -29.24
CA PHE A 367 10.29 2.46 -28.71
C PHE A 367 10.56 0.98 -28.43
N THR A 368 11.48 0.31 -29.15
CA THR A 368 11.78 -1.11 -28.93
C THR A 368 12.48 -1.34 -27.59
N VAL A 369 13.32 -0.40 -27.15
CA VAL A 369 13.99 -0.43 -25.84
C VAL A 369 12.96 -0.22 -24.73
N VAL A 370 12.07 0.77 -24.91
CA VAL A 370 10.98 1.04 -23.97
C VAL A 370 10.01 -0.14 -23.90
N ASP A 371 9.74 -0.79 -25.02
CA ASP A 371 8.84 -1.95 -25.09
C ASP A 371 9.40 -3.16 -24.35
N LEU A 372 10.72 -3.37 -24.43
CA LEU A 372 11.41 -4.39 -23.68
C LEU A 372 11.35 -4.12 -22.17
N MET A 373 11.57 -2.87 -21.77
CA MET A 373 11.43 -2.44 -20.37
C MET A 373 9.98 -2.58 -19.88
N ARG A 374 8.98 -2.20 -20.69
CA ARG A 374 7.54 -2.39 -20.39
C ARG A 374 7.24 -3.84 -20.05
N ILE A 375 7.73 -4.79 -20.87
CA ILE A 375 7.46 -6.23 -20.65
C ILE A 375 8.14 -6.70 -19.35
N GLY A 376 9.38 -6.28 -19.11
CA GLY A 376 10.10 -6.59 -17.87
C GLY A 376 9.35 -6.11 -16.62
N LEU A 377 8.83 -4.88 -16.65
CA LEU A 377 8.09 -4.24 -15.55
C LEU A 377 6.79 -4.96 -15.14
N VAL A 378 6.26 -5.87 -15.96
CA VAL A 378 5.13 -6.72 -15.55
C VAL A 378 5.50 -7.60 -14.35
N ASP A 379 6.77 -7.94 -14.20
CA ASP A 379 7.28 -8.68 -13.05
C ASP A 379 7.55 -7.72 -11.87
N PRO A 380 6.91 -7.94 -10.70
CA PRO A 380 7.07 -7.08 -9.52
C PRO A 380 8.52 -6.96 -9.05
N ARG A 381 9.39 -7.94 -9.35
CA ARG A 381 10.80 -7.92 -8.96
C ARG A 381 11.61 -6.96 -9.83
N PHE A 382 11.28 -6.90 -11.11
CA PHE A 382 11.88 -5.95 -12.06
C PHE A 382 11.49 -4.52 -11.70
N SER A 383 10.19 -4.29 -11.42
CA SER A 383 9.68 -3.02 -10.92
C SER A 383 10.28 -2.63 -9.58
N GLY A 384 10.33 -3.56 -8.62
CA GLY A 384 10.92 -3.34 -7.29
C GLY A 384 12.39 -2.93 -7.35
N TYR A 385 13.21 -3.54 -8.23
CA TYR A 385 14.60 -3.13 -8.43
C TYR A 385 14.71 -1.66 -8.87
N LEU A 386 13.88 -1.24 -9.82
CA LEU A 386 13.91 0.13 -10.35
C LEU A 386 13.39 1.14 -9.33
N ALA A 387 12.43 0.76 -8.48
CA ALA A 387 11.94 1.59 -7.39
C ALA A 387 13.04 1.92 -6.35
N GLU A 388 14.05 1.06 -6.20
CA GLU A 388 15.18 1.30 -5.30
C GLU A 388 16.32 2.11 -5.95
N GLU A 389 16.21 2.46 -7.24
CA GLU A 389 17.22 3.26 -7.91
C GLU A 389 17.30 4.66 -7.30
N VAL A 390 18.51 5.10 -6.95
CA VAL A 390 18.73 6.43 -6.37
C VAL A 390 18.26 7.50 -7.36
N VAL A 391 17.27 8.30 -6.95
CA VAL A 391 16.64 9.35 -7.77
C VAL A 391 15.94 8.81 -9.04
N HIS A 392 15.63 7.51 -9.11
CA HIS A 392 14.93 6.91 -10.26
C HIS A 392 15.59 7.24 -11.61
N GLY A 393 16.93 7.26 -11.63
CA GLY A 393 17.72 7.86 -12.71
C GLY A 393 17.46 7.29 -14.10
N THR A 394 17.07 6.03 -14.21
CA THR A 394 16.72 5.39 -15.49
C THR A 394 15.36 5.85 -16.00
N VAL A 395 14.33 5.68 -15.17
CA VAL A 395 12.95 5.97 -15.55
C VAL A 395 12.77 7.47 -15.78
N THR A 396 13.29 8.31 -14.90
CA THR A 396 13.20 9.77 -15.04
C THR A 396 13.92 10.26 -16.31
N ALA A 397 15.13 9.79 -16.59
CA ALA A 397 15.85 10.19 -17.80
C ALA A 397 15.11 9.81 -19.09
N LEU A 398 14.45 8.65 -19.10
CA LEU A 398 13.65 8.21 -20.24
C LEU A 398 12.40 9.08 -20.42
N LEU A 399 11.67 9.35 -19.32
CA LEU A 399 10.47 10.18 -19.36
C LEU A 399 10.79 11.63 -19.75
N GLU A 400 11.85 12.22 -19.18
CA GLU A 400 12.32 13.57 -19.53
C GLU A 400 12.63 13.65 -21.03
N HIS A 401 13.41 12.72 -21.56
CA HIS A 401 13.74 12.69 -22.98
C HIS A 401 12.50 12.65 -23.87
N ILE A 402 11.51 11.82 -23.51
CA ILE A 402 10.29 11.62 -24.31
C ILE A 402 9.34 12.83 -24.22
N ASN A 403 9.26 13.45 -23.05
CA ASN A 403 8.47 14.68 -22.85
C ASN A 403 9.09 15.87 -23.60
N ASP A 404 10.42 15.92 -23.72
CA ASP A 404 11.14 16.98 -24.45
C ASP A 404 11.06 16.84 -25.99
N LEU A 405 10.56 15.72 -26.52
CA LEU A 405 10.38 15.54 -27.95
C LEU A 405 9.23 16.43 -28.46
N LYS A 406 9.56 17.35 -29.39
CA LYS A 406 8.55 18.18 -30.08
C LYS A 406 7.50 17.35 -30.82
N GLU A 407 7.95 16.32 -31.53
CA GLU A 407 7.08 15.33 -32.19
C GLU A 407 7.52 13.94 -31.74
N CYS A 408 6.74 13.36 -30.83
CA CYS A 408 7.00 12.02 -30.33
C CYS A 408 6.30 10.99 -31.22
N PRO A 409 7.00 9.99 -31.78
CA PRO A 409 6.37 8.94 -32.56
C PRO A 409 5.27 8.22 -31.76
N TYR A 410 4.12 7.95 -32.40
CA TYR A 410 2.96 7.29 -31.78
C TYR A 410 3.35 6.02 -31.02
N ALA A 411 4.17 5.14 -31.62
CA ALA A 411 4.60 3.89 -31.00
C ALA A 411 5.44 4.13 -29.72
N LEU A 412 6.32 5.13 -29.74
CA LEU A 412 7.13 5.49 -28.58
C LEU A 412 6.26 6.04 -27.44
N ARG A 413 5.36 6.97 -27.75
CA ARG A 413 4.43 7.56 -26.77
C ARG A 413 3.56 6.48 -26.13
N LEU A 414 2.91 5.65 -26.94
CA LEU A 414 2.01 4.60 -26.48
C LEU A 414 2.75 3.62 -25.56
N VAL A 415 3.89 3.10 -26.00
CA VAL A 415 4.65 2.11 -25.22
C VAL A 415 5.20 2.70 -23.92
N THR A 416 5.53 3.99 -23.92
CA THR A 416 5.97 4.70 -22.69
C THR A 416 4.85 4.81 -21.67
N LEU A 417 3.63 5.13 -22.08
CA LEU A 417 2.46 5.13 -21.19
C LEU A 417 2.21 3.73 -20.61
N GLN A 418 2.29 2.70 -21.44
CA GLN A 418 2.14 1.31 -21.01
C GLN A 418 3.25 0.88 -20.04
N MET A 419 4.49 1.31 -20.29
CA MET A 419 5.62 1.08 -19.40
C MET A 419 5.38 1.75 -18.04
N ALA A 420 4.94 3.00 -18.05
CA ALA A 420 4.62 3.75 -16.84
C ALA A 420 3.48 3.10 -16.03
N CYS A 421 2.46 2.55 -16.69
CA CYS A 421 1.42 1.76 -16.02
C CYS A 421 2.01 0.55 -15.30
N ASN A 422 2.98 -0.13 -15.93
CA ASN A 422 3.61 -1.32 -15.36
C ASN A 422 4.55 -1.02 -14.17
N LEU A 423 4.89 0.23 -13.89
CA LEU A 423 5.58 0.59 -12.64
C LEU A 423 4.75 0.15 -11.42
N PHE A 424 3.42 0.20 -11.52
CA PHE A 424 2.48 -0.18 -10.47
C PHE A 424 2.32 -1.70 -10.28
N SER A 425 3.15 -2.53 -10.92
CA SER A 425 3.21 -3.97 -10.63
C SER A 425 3.76 -4.27 -9.22
N SER A 426 4.47 -3.31 -8.61
CA SER A 426 4.98 -3.37 -7.24
C SER A 426 4.41 -2.23 -6.40
N GLN A 427 4.00 -2.53 -5.16
CA GLN A 427 3.57 -1.51 -4.20
C GLN A 427 4.70 -0.53 -3.86
N LEU A 428 5.96 -1.00 -3.88
CA LEU A 428 7.13 -0.16 -3.60
C LEU A 428 7.23 1.00 -4.60
N TYR A 429 7.06 0.72 -5.89
CA TYR A 429 7.12 1.77 -6.90
C TYR A 429 5.89 2.68 -6.87
N ALA A 430 4.71 2.15 -6.54
CA ALA A 430 3.53 3.00 -6.37
C ALA A 430 3.76 4.10 -5.30
N ASP A 431 4.43 3.77 -4.19
CA ASP A 431 4.75 4.72 -3.13
C ASP A 431 5.80 5.76 -3.58
N GLU A 432 6.81 5.32 -4.37
CA GLU A 432 7.81 6.20 -4.96
C GLU A 432 7.24 7.16 -6.01
N VAL A 433 6.29 6.71 -6.84
CA VAL A 433 5.59 7.54 -7.83
C VAL A 433 4.84 8.69 -7.15
N LEU A 434 4.23 8.44 -5.99
CA LEU A 434 3.53 9.49 -5.24
C LEU A 434 4.51 10.44 -4.55
N SER A 435 5.60 9.91 -3.98
CA SER A 435 6.48 10.66 -3.09
C SER A 435 7.58 11.44 -3.82
N ASN A 436 8.10 10.93 -4.93
CA ASN A 436 9.23 11.52 -5.64
C ASN A 436 8.79 12.62 -6.61
N ASP A 437 9.21 13.85 -6.32
CA ASP A 437 8.82 15.05 -7.07
C ASP A 437 9.17 15.02 -8.56
N LYS A 438 10.41 14.65 -8.87
CA LYS A 438 10.91 14.60 -10.25
C LYS A 438 10.18 13.56 -11.09
N LEU A 439 10.02 12.35 -10.55
CA LEU A 439 9.31 11.27 -11.21
C LEU A 439 7.85 11.63 -11.46
N ARG A 440 7.19 12.16 -10.43
CA ARG A 440 5.79 12.57 -10.49
C ARG A 440 5.57 13.65 -11.56
N THR A 441 6.40 14.69 -11.58
CA THR A 441 6.33 15.76 -12.59
C THR A 441 6.42 15.19 -14.02
N CYS A 442 7.36 14.26 -14.26
CA CYS A 442 7.52 13.63 -15.57
C CYS A 442 6.29 12.80 -15.99
N LEU A 443 5.68 12.08 -15.03
CA LEU A 443 4.49 11.28 -15.28
C LEU A 443 3.25 12.15 -15.52
N THR A 444 3.08 13.22 -14.74
CA THR A 444 2.00 14.21 -14.93
C THR A 444 2.08 14.84 -16.31
N GLN A 445 3.26 15.30 -16.73
CA GLN A 445 3.49 15.84 -18.07
C GLN A 445 3.21 14.81 -19.17
N LEU A 446 3.64 13.55 -18.98
CA LEU A 446 3.38 12.49 -19.94
C LEU A 446 1.87 12.25 -20.10
N VAL A 447 1.11 12.19 -19.01
CA VAL A 447 -0.35 12.03 -19.02
C VAL A 447 -1.01 13.21 -19.74
N SER A 448 -0.75 14.44 -19.29
CA SER A 448 -1.38 15.66 -19.83
C SER A 448 -1.11 15.82 -21.32
N ALA A 449 0.14 15.64 -21.76
CA ALA A 449 0.49 15.73 -23.18
C ALA A 449 -0.15 14.62 -24.03
N SER A 450 -0.42 13.45 -23.45
CA SER A 450 -1.02 12.32 -24.16
C SER A 450 -2.53 12.44 -24.32
N PHE A 451 -3.21 13.18 -23.44
CA PHE A 451 -4.63 13.46 -23.61
C PHE A 451 -4.93 14.38 -24.79
N LEU A 452 -3.97 15.23 -25.18
CA LEU A 452 -4.06 16.12 -26.35
C LEU A 452 -3.88 15.38 -27.69
N ASP A 453 -3.67 14.06 -27.69
CA ASP A 453 -3.58 13.28 -28.93
C ASP A 453 -4.99 12.96 -29.47
N ASP A 454 -5.49 13.83 -30.34
CA ASP A 454 -6.79 13.67 -30.99
C ASP A 454 -6.84 12.50 -31.97
N ASN A 455 -5.69 12.12 -32.53
CA ASN A 455 -5.62 11.15 -33.63
C ASN A 455 -5.61 9.70 -33.14
N HIS A 456 -5.18 9.45 -31.90
CA HIS A 456 -4.94 8.09 -31.42
C HIS A 456 -5.66 7.77 -30.11
N ASN A 457 -6.83 7.15 -30.22
CA ASN A 457 -7.62 6.69 -29.06
C ASN A 457 -6.81 5.81 -28.08
N ASN A 458 -5.92 4.95 -28.60
CA ASN A 458 -5.09 4.08 -27.75
C ASN A 458 -4.13 4.84 -26.83
N VAL A 459 -3.64 6.01 -27.26
CA VAL A 459 -2.78 6.88 -26.42
C VAL A 459 -3.62 7.45 -25.29
N ARG A 460 -4.84 7.93 -25.57
CA ARG A 460 -5.76 8.43 -24.55
C ARG A 460 -6.19 7.33 -23.57
N VAL A 461 -6.45 6.11 -24.02
CA VAL A 461 -6.74 4.95 -23.17
C VAL A 461 -5.56 4.64 -22.24
N ALA A 462 -4.33 4.63 -22.77
CA ALA A 462 -3.14 4.37 -21.97
C ALA A 462 -2.82 5.50 -20.98
N ALA A 463 -3.07 6.75 -21.35
CA ALA A 463 -2.97 7.91 -20.45
C ALA A 463 -3.98 7.84 -19.31
N ALA A 464 -5.24 7.52 -19.63
CA ALA A 464 -6.29 7.29 -18.65
C ALA A 464 -5.94 6.15 -17.69
N SER A 465 -5.37 5.05 -18.20
CA SER A 465 -4.90 3.92 -17.39
C SER A 465 -3.78 4.32 -16.41
N LEU A 466 -2.82 5.13 -16.86
CA LEU A 466 -1.72 5.61 -16.02
C LEU A 466 -2.24 6.53 -14.92
N LEU A 467 -3.10 7.49 -15.28
CA LEU A 467 -3.71 8.39 -14.32
C LEU A 467 -4.59 7.63 -13.32
N PHE A 468 -5.34 6.63 -13.78
CA PHE A 468 -6.11 5.73 -12.92
C PHE A 468 -5.21 5.04 -11.88
N ASN A 469 -4.05 4.54 -12.28
CA ASN A 469 -3.11 3.90 -11.35
C ASN A 469 -2.59 4.89 -10.28
N ILE A 470 -2.23 6.11 -10.69
CA ILE A 470 -1.80 7.18 -9.78
C ILE A 470 -2.93 7.53 -8.79
N ALA A 471 -4.14 7.77 -9.31
CA ALA A 471 -5.31 8.13 -8.52
C ALA A 471 -5.72 7.00 -7.56
N LEU A 472 -5.68 5.75 -8.00
CA LEU A 472 -5.97 4.58 -7.17
C LEU A 472 -4.95 4.43 -6.04
N ALA A 473 -3.65 4.59 -6.33
CA ALA A 473 -2.60 4.52 -5.31
C ALA A 473 -2.77 5.61 -4.25
N ASN A 474 -3.04 6.85 -4.68
CA ASN A 474 -3.30 7.95 -3.75
C ASN A 474 -4.61 7.75 -2.96
N SER A 475 -5.68 7.32 -3.62
CA SER A 475 -6.97 7.03 -2.99
C SER A 475 -6.83 5.97 -1.88
N ARG A 476 -6.03 4.91 -2.10
CA ARG A 476 -5.75 3.92 -1.05
C ARG A 476 -5.07 4.55 0.16
N LYS A 477 -4.04 5.39 -0.04
CA LYS A 477 -3.38 6.11 1.06
C LYS A 477 -4.36 7.02 1.81
N ARG A 478 -5.28 7.69 1.09
CA ARG A 478 -6.36 8.49 1.67
C ARG A 478 -7.38 7.66 2.47
N GLN A 479 -7.66 6.44 2.03
CA GLN A 479 -8.62 5.56 2.69
C GLN A 479 -8.07 4.93 3.96
N ASP A 480 -6.80 4.53 3.93
CA ASP A 480 -6.11 3.81 4.99
C ASP A 480 -5.40 4.75 5.99
N GLY A 481 -4.96 5.92 5.53
CA GLY A 481 -4.14 6.88 6.28
C GLY A 481 -4.82 8.23 6.53
N PRO A 482 -4.05 9.26 6.95
CA PRO A 482 -4.62 10.52 7.40
C PRO A 482 -5.05 11.47 6.26
N GLY A 483 -4.80 11.12 5.00
CA GLY A 483 -5.10 11.95 3.85
C GLY A 483 -4.28 11.58 2.61
N ASP A 484 -4.20 12.52 1.68
CA ASP A 484 -3.45 12.36 0.43
C ASP A 484 -1.94 12.38 0.63
N VAL A 485 -1.25 11.56 -0.17
CA VAL A 485 0.21 11.64 -0.34
C VAL A 485 0.55 12.45 -1.59
N LEU A 486 -0.31 12.37 -2.61
CA LEU A 486 -0.20 13.16 -3.83
C LEU A 486 -0.42 14.65 -3.50
N PRO A 487 0.55 15.55 -3.79
CA PRO A 487 0.40 16.96 -3.51
C PRO A 487 -0.79 17.59 -4.21
N GLN A 488 -1.33 18.64 -3.61
CA GLN A 488 -2.57 19.28 -4.07
C GLN A 488 -2.43 19.90 -5.46
N ASP A 489 -1.31 20.53 -5.77
CA ASP A 489 -1.03 21.11 -7.09
C ASP A 489 -1.05 20.04 -8.20
N ASP A 490 -0.43 18.87 -7.93
CA ASP A 490 -0.45 17.74 -8.86
C ASP A 490 -1.86 17.18 -9.05
N GLN A 491 -2.65 17.08 -7.96
CA GLN A 491 -4.05 16.64 -8.06
C GLN A 491 -4.88 17.59 -8.93
N ILE A 492 -4.67 18.91 -8.81
CA ILE A 492 -5.35 19.94 -9.60
C ILE A 492 -4.96 19.85 -11.06
N GLU A 493 -3.66 19.72 -11.38
CA GLU A 493 -3.19 19.62 -12.75
C GLU A 493 -3.75 18.37 -13.45
N LEU A 494 -3.70 17.22 -12.77
CA LEU A 494 -4.24 15.95 -13.30
C LEU A 494 -5.77 16.00 -13.44
N ALA A 495 -6.47 16.67 -12.52
CA ALA A 495 -7.91 16.85 -12.62
C ALA A 495 -8.31 17.81 -13.75
N ALA A 496 -7.56 18.90 -13.94
CA ALA A 496 -7.82 19.82 -15.04
C ALA A 496 -7.59 19.15 -16.40
N SER A 497 -6.47 18.43 -16.56
CA SER A 497 -6.13 17.74 -17.82
C SER A 497 -7.14 16.66 -18.16
N ILE A 498 -7.61 15.88 -17.16
CA ILE A 498 -8.60 14.84 -17.42
C ILE A 498 -9.99 15.40 -17.70
N LEU A 499 -10.39 16.51 -17.08
CA LEU A 499 -11.68 17.15 -17.35
C LEU A 499 -11.73 17.73 -18.77
N GLU A 500 -10.63 18.35 -19.22
CA GLU A 500 -10.49 18.80 -20.60
C GLU A 500 -10.56 17.61 -21.58
N ALA A 501 -9.85 16.53 -21.29
CA ALA A 501 -9.86 15.32 -22.10
C ALA A 501 -11.26 14.67 -22.17
N ILE A 502 -11.97 14.58 -21.04
CA ILE A 502 -13.35 14.11 -20.99
C ILE A 502 -14.22 15.00 -21.87
N ALA A 503 -14.12 16.33 -21.73
CA ALA A 503 -14.93 17.27 -22.50
C ALA A 503 -14.72 17.12 -24.02
N GLN A 504 -13.51 16.79 -24.47
CA GLN A 504 -13.20 16.57 -25.89
C GLN A 504 -13.53 15.15 -26.40
N GLU A 505 -13.68 14.14 -25.53
CA GLU A 505 -13.89 12.77 -25.98
C GLU A 505 -15.33 12.53 -26.48
N GLU A 506 -15.45 12.19 -27.77
CA GLU A 506 -16.73 11.92 -28.43
C GLU A 506 -16.81 10.52 -29.05
N SER A 507 -15.69 9.82 -29.19
CA SER A 507 -15.58 8.65 -30.06
C SER A 507 -15.25 7.35 -29.32
N SER A 508 -14.39 7.44 -28.30
CA SER A 508 -13.80 6.28 -27.63
C SER A 508 -14.44 6.07 -26.25
N GLY A 509 -15.38 5.12 -26.18
CA GLY A 509 -15.98 4.73 -24.91
C GLY A 509 -14.96 4.17 -23.92
N GLU A 510 -13.95 3.44 -24.40
CA GLU A 510 -12.88 2.88 -23.56
C GLU A 510 -12.00 3.99 -22.95
N ALA A 511 -11.69 5.03 -23.72
CA ALA A 511 -10.93 6.18 -23.21
C ALA A 511 -11.74 6.94 -22.16
N LEU A 512 -13.01 7.21 -22.45
CA LEU A 512 -13.91 7.87 -21.51
C LEU A 512 -14.09 7.07 -20.22
N GLU A 513 -14.29 5.76 -20.30
CA GLU A 513 -14.41 4.90 -19.12
C GLU A 513 -13.16 4.96 -18.24
N GLY A 514 -11.96 4.85 -18.85
CA GLY A 514 -10.70 5.01 -18.14
C GLY A 514 -10.57 6.39 -17.48
N MET A 515 -10.98 7.45 -18.18
CA MET A 515 -10.93 8.82 -17.65
C MET A 515 -11.87 8.97 -16.44
N LEU A 516 -13.11 8.47 -16.54
CA LEU A 516 -14.07 8.54 -15.44
C LEU A 516 -13.61 7.75 -14.22
N LEU A 517 -12.99 6.58 -14.40
CA LEU A 517 -12.40 5.81 -13.30
C LEU A 517 -11.27 6.59 -12.63
N ALA A 518 -10.38 7.18 -13.41
CA ALA A 518 -9.27 7.96 -12.91
C ALA A 518 -9.72 9.20 -12.12
N LEU A 519 -10.61 10.02 -12.69
CA LEU A 519 -11.20 11.17 -12.00
C LEU A 519 -11.97 10.73 -10.75
N GLY A 520 -12.71 9.63 -10.85
CA GLY A 520 -13.50 9.13 -9.74
C GLY A 520 -12.66 8.70 -8.54
N TYR A 521 -11.55 7.98 -8.75
CA TYR A 521 -10.62 7.65 -7.65
C TYR A 521 -9.88 8.88 -7.12
N LEU A 522 -9.60 9.87 -7.97
CA LEU A 522 -8.99 11.14 -7.56
C LEU A 522 -9.93 11.93 -6.63
N ALA A 523 -11.23 11.96 -6.94
CA ALA A 523 -12.24 12.67 -6.15
C ALA A 523 -12.82 11.87 -4.96
N TYR A 524 -12.82 10.54 -5.02
CA TYR A 524 -13.45 9.72 -3.99
C TYR A 524 -12.79 9.90 -2.61
N ARG A 525 -13.60 10.32 -1.64
CA ARG A 525 -13.20 10.72 -0.27
C ARG A 525 -12.21 11.88 -0.16
N MET A 526 -12.01 12.70 -1.21
CA MET A 526 -11.14 13.88 -1.15
C MET A 526 -11.68 14.96 -0.19
N PRO A 527 -10.84 15.83 0.38
CA PRO A 527 -11.29 16.94 1.22
C PRO A 527 -12.29 17.87 0.49
N LEU A 528 -13.48 18.07 1.07
CA LEU A 528 -14.55 18.91 0.49
C LEU A 528 -14.31 20.42 0.58
N ASP A 529 -13.33 20.84 1.38
CA ASP A 529 -12.87 22.22 1.51
C ASP A 529 -11.48 22.43 0.87
N GLY A 530 -11.01 21.46 0.09
CA GLY A 530 -9.74 21.57 -0.64
C GLY A 530 -9.90 22.17 -2.03
N GLU A 531 -8.82 22.69 -2.62
CA GLU A 531 -8.88 23.37 -3.92
C GLU A 531 -9.26 22.43 -5.07
N LEU A 532 -8.95 21.12 -4.97
CA LEU A 532 -9.44 20.14 -5.95
C LEU A 532 -10.97 20.10 -6.00
N SER A 533 -11.62 20.16 -4.83
CA SER A 533 -13.09 20.20 -4.76
C SER A 533 -13.65 21.51 -5.33
N ASP A 534 -12.94 22.63 -5.14
CA ASP A 534 -13.34 23.93 -5.66
C ASP A 534 -13.14 24.02 -7.18
N LEU A 535 -12.07 23.43 -7.72
CA LEU A 535 -11.87 23.26 -9.16
C LEU A 535 -13.03 22.47 -9.77
N LEU A 536 -13.36 21.30 -9.20
CA LEU A 536 -14.41 20.43 -9.72
C LEU A 536 -15.80 21.09 -9.71
N ARG A 537 -16.08 21.92 -8.68
CA ARG A 537 -17.29 22.75 -8.63
C ARG A 537 -17.26 23.88 -9.67
N THR A 538 -16.14 24.58 -9.78
CA THR A 538 -15.98 25.74 -10.68
C THR A 538 -16.08 25.35 -12.14
N MET A 539 -15.53 24.19 -12.50
CA MET A 539 -15.61 23.64 -13.86
C MET A 539 -16.95 22.94 -14.16
N ASP A 540 -17.89 22.93 -13.21
CA ASP A 540 -19.15 22.20 -13.32
C ASP A 540 -18.96 20.76 -13.84
N ALA A 541 -17.97 20.07 -13.24
CA ALA A 541 -17.48 18.79 -13.72
C ALA A 541 -18.60 17.72 -13.77
N GLY A 542 -19.51 17.74 -12.80
CA GLY A 542 -20.65 16.82 -12.72
C GLY A 542 -21.55 16.93 -13.95
N ASN A 543 -22.00 18.14 -14.30
CA ASN A 543 -22.87 18.33 -15.46
C ASN A 543 -22.12 18.06 -16.77
N SER A 544 -20.86 18.49 -16.88
CA SER A 544 -20.02 18.24 -18.06
C SER A 544 -19.88 16.73 -18.37
N ILE A 545 -19.74 15.91 -17.32
CA ILE A 545 -19.72 14.44 -17.45
C ILE A 545 -21.09 13.91 -17.87
N LEU A 546 -22.18 14.41 -17.27
CA LEU A 546 -23.53 13.97 -17.61
C LEU A 546 -23.91 14.26 -19.07
N GLU A 547 -23.35 15.32 -19.68
CA GLU A 547 -23.54 15.59 -21.11
C GLU A 547 -23.03 14.47 -22.02
N LYS A 548 -22.04 13.69 -21.57
CA LYS A 548 -21.50 12.55 -22.32
C LYS A 548 -22.49 11.42 -22.51
N LYS A 549 -23.58 11.40 -21.76
CA LYS A 549 -24.70 10.47 -21.97
C LYS A 549 -25.33 10.60 -23.36
N LYS A 550 -25.20 11.75 -24.02
CA LYS A 550 -25.65 11.95 -25.41
C LYS A 550 -24.88 11.06 -26.39
N ALA A 551 -23.57 10.92 -26.18
CA ALA A 551 -22.68 10.10 -27.02
C ALA A 551 -22.57 8.65 -26.52
N PHE A 552 -22.66 8.43 -25.21
CA PHE A 552 -22.45 7.14 -24.55
C PHE A 552 -23.60 6.79 -23.59
N PRO A 553 -24.82 6.49 -24.10
CA PRO A 553 -26.02 6.34 -23.27
C PRO A 553 -25.99 5.15 -22.30
N ASP A 554 -25.27 4.08 -22.64
CA ASP A 554 -25.24 2.83 -21.86
C ASP A 554 -24.16 2.82 -20.75
N MET A 555 -23.31 3.85 -20.68
CA MET A 555 -22.19 3.89 -19.74
C MET A 555 -22.64 4.33 -18.34
N LYS A 556 -22.92 3.36 -17.47
CA LYS A 556 -23.37 3.60 -16.09
C LYS A 556 -22.42 4.46 -15.26
N LEU A 557 -21.12 4.41 -15.56
CA LEU A 557 -20.11 5.17 -14.84
C LEU A 557 -20.30 6.69 -14.98
N ILE A 558 -20.94 7.16 -16.05
CA ILE A 558 -21.32 8.58 -16.22
C ILE A 558 -22.26 9.03 -15.10
N ASP A 559 -23.26 8.21 -14.75
CA ASP A 559 -24.22 8.52 -13.69
C ASP A 559 -23.57 8.41 -12.31
N GLU A 560 -22.74 7.37 -12.08
CA GLU A 560 -22.03 7.17 -10.80
C GLU A 560 -21.05 8.31 -10.51
N VAL A 561 -20.28 8.76 -11.51
CA VAL A 561 -19.33 9.87 -11.34
C VAL A 561 -20.03 11.23 -11.38
N GLY A 562 -20.83 11.49 -12.40
CA GLY A 562 -21.45 12.81 -12.62
C GLY A 562 -22.52 13.15 -11.58
N SER A 563 -23.50 12.26 -11.38
CA SER A 563 -24.65 12.53 -10.50
C SER A 563 -24.38 12.22 -9.03
N GLU A 564 -23.80 11.05 -8.73
CA GLU A 564 -23.59 10.63 -7.35
C GLU A 564 -22.30 11.23 -6.78
N LEU A 565 -21.13 10.85 -7.32
CA LEU A 565 -19.84 11.25 -6.75
C LEU A 565 -19.65 12.77 -6.77
N LEU A 566 -19.78 13.41 -7.92
CA LEU A 566 -19.55 14.85 -8.04
C LEU A 566 -20.82 15.65 -7.69
N GLY A 567 -21.97 15.28 -8.25
CA GLY A 567 -23.22 16.01 -8.04
C GLY A 567 -23.71 16.02 -6.59
N ARG A 568 -23.82 14.84 -5.94
CA ARG A 568 -24.22 14.77 -4.53
C ARG A 568 -23.05 14.88 -3.57
N GLY A 569 -21.90 14.30 -3.92
CA GLY A 569 -20.74 14.22 -3.05
C GLY A 569 -19.96 15.52 -2.86
N LEU A 570 -20.05 16.48 -3.78
CA LEU A 570 -19.41 17.80 -3.63
C LEU A 570 -20.27 18.84 -2.93
N ASN A 571 -21.53 18.56 -2.64
CA ASN A 571 -22.37 19.47 -1.89
C ASN A 571 -21.81 19.63 -0.47
N LYS A 572 -21.54 20.87 -0.07
CA LYS A 572 -21.17 21.14 1.31
C LYS A 572 -22.38 20.81 2.19
N PRO A 573 -22.20 20.03 3.28
CA PRO A 573 -23.28 19.64 4.18
C PRO A 573 -23.97 20.82 4.86
#